data_AF-A0AAE4BJS7-F1
#
_entry.id   AF-A0AAE4BJS7-F1
#
_cell.length_a   1.000
_cell.length_b   1.000
_cell.length_c   1.000
_cell.angle_alpha   90.00
_cell.angle_beta   90.00
_cell.angle_gamma   90.00
#
_symmetry.space_group_name_H-M   'P 1'
#
loop_
_entity.id
_entity.type
_entity.pdbx_description
1 polymer ?
#
loop_
_entity_poly.entity_id
_entity_poly.type
_entity_poly.pdbx_seq_one_letter_code
_entity_poly.pdbx_strand_id
1 'polypeptide(L)'
;MTASPFAVRDLGVTPYRDAWDLQKTLHAQVAAGNAPPTLLLVEHPPVLTLGRKAREGTNIIVTRDYLHAQGIEVLEVERGGDVTYHGPGQLVAYAIFPVGRRVADFLRLLEQATISALHDLGLNDARPNPGYAGVYVTERDVNGLTYDQKIASFGVAVQRHVALHGLALNVNANLQHFDLIVPCGLTQTHMTSVQREYDLRGLNTAASMQGAKDALTRAFHTTFAQYDWTLPTPTAAGS
;
A
#
# COMPACT_ATOMS: atom_id res chain seq x y z
N MET A 1 0.17 15.96 -26.47
CA MET A 1 0.07 15.09 -25.29
C MET A 1 1.11 15.58 -24.30
N THR A 2 0.69 16.16 -23.18
CA THR A 2 1.61 16.52 -22.09
C THR A 2 2.24 15.24 -21.54
N ALA A 3 3.54 15.24 -21.32
CA ALA A 3 4.22 14.08 -20.72
C ALA A 3 3.60 13.78 -19.35
N SER A 4 3.42 12.49 -19.03
CA SER A 4 2.95 12.06 -17.71
C SER A 4 3.88 12.62 -16.63
N PRO A 5 3.35 13.20 -15.54
CA PRO A 5 4.18 13.84 -14.51
C PRO A 5 4.95 12.83 -13.64
N PHE A 6 4.66 11.54 -13.77
CA PHE A 6 5.40 10.45 -13.13
C PHE A 6 5.49 9.23 -14.06
N ALA A 7 6.53 8.43 -13.88
CA ALA A 7 6.71 7.14 -14.53
C ALA A 7 5.96 6.04 -13.77
N VAL A 8 5.43 5.05 -14.49
CA VAL A 8 4.84 3.83 -13.91
C VAL A 8 5.70 2.65 -14.31
N ARG A 9 6.04 1.80 -13.34
CA ARG A 9 6.81 0.57 -13.58
C ARG A 9 6.13 -0.61 -12.89
N ASP A 10 5.74 -1.60 -13.67
CA ASP A 10 5.30 -2.89 -13.16
C ASP A 10 6.52 -3.81 -12.99
N LEU A 11 6.76 -4.26 -11.76
CA LEU A 11 7.85 -5.16 -11.41
C LEU A 11 7.41 -6.64 -11.40
N GLY A 12 6.11 -6.91 -11.60
CA GLY A 12 5.55 -8.25 -11.44
C GLY A 12 5.72 -8.76 -10.02
N VAL A 13 6.11 -10.02 -9.87
CA VAL A 13 6.45 -10.63 -8.58
C VAL A 13 7.94 -10.40 -8.31
N THR A 14 8.26 -9.66 -7.26
CA THR A 14 9.66 -9.34 -6.89
C THR A 14 9.89 -9.59 -5.40
N PRO A 15 11.00 -10.23 -4.99
CA PRO A 15 11.38 -10.33 -3.58
C PRO A 15 11.38 -8.98 -2.88
N TYR A 16 10.96 -8.94 -1.61
CA TYR A 16 10.79 -7.67 -0.91
C TYR A 16 12.08 -6.84 -0.85
N ARG A 17 13.21 -7.49 -0.57
CA ARG A 17 14.53 -6.83 -0.48
C ARG A 17 14.94 -6.17 -1.78
N ASP A 18 14.77 -6.87 -2.91
CA ASP A 18 15.11 -6.35 -4.24
C ASP A 18 14.26 -5.13 -4.60
N ALA A 19 12.96 -5.20 -4.33
CA ALA A 19 12.06 -4.06 -4.54
C ALA A 19 12.38 -2.89 -3.59
N TRP A 20 12.80 -3.16 -2.35
CA TRP A 20 13.20 -2.14 -1.38
C TRP A 20 14.52 -1.48 -1.76
N ASP A 21 15.50 -2.22 -2.28
CA ASP A 21 16.74 -1.65 -2.82
C ASP A 21 16.48 -0.77 -4.05
N LEU A 22 15.57 -1.19 -4.93
CA LEU A 22 15.12 -0.37 -6.04
C LEU A 22 14.40 0.91 -5.58
N GLN A 23 13.54 0.81 -4.55
CA GLN A 23 12.90 2.00 -3.94
C GLN A 23 13.95 3.01 -3.45
N LYS A 24 14.96 2.55 -2.70
CA LYS A 24 16.04 3.43 -2.20
C LYS A 24 16.83 4.07 -3.35
N THR A 25 17.12 3.30 -4.39
CA THR A 25 17.84 3.79 -5.58
C THR A 25 17.03 4.89 -6.30
N LEU A 26 15.76 4.63 -6.59
CA LEU A 26 14.89 5.60 -7.26
C LEU A 26 14.64 6.81 -6.38
N HIS A 27 14.44 6.62 -5.08
CA HIS A 27 14.29 7.70 -4.11
C HIS A 27 15.48 8.66 -4.14
N ALA A 28 16.71 8.14 -4.11
CA ALA A 28 17.91 8.95 -4.18
C ALA A 28 17.99 9.75 -5.51
N GLN A 29 17.60 9.15 -6.63
CA GLN A 29 17.58 9.81 -7.95
C GLN A 29 16.50 10.90 -8.02
N VAL A 30 15.28 10.62 -7.56
CA VAL A 30 14.17 11.59 -7.51
C VAL A 30 14.51 12.74 -6.58
N ALA A 31 15.05 12.46 -5.39
CA ALA A 31 15.46 13.48 -4.43
C ALA A 31 16.61 14.37 -4.94
N ALA A 32 17.41 13.88 -5.89
CA ALA A 32 18.45 14.64 -6.57
C ALA A 32 17.96 15.38 -7.82
N GLY A 33 16.71 15.17 -8.25
CA GLY A 33 16.18 15.72 -9.50
C GLY A 33 16.71 15.03 -10.76
N ASN A 34 17.33 13.86 -10.63
CA ASN A 34 17.97 13.12 -11.73
C ASN A 34 17.05 12.08 -12.40
N ALA A 35 15.87 11.84 -11.83
CA ALA A 35 14.85 10.93 -12.36
C ALA A 35 13.45 11.49 -12.09
N PRO A 36 12.45 11.17 -12.94
CA PRO A 36 11.08 11.56 -12.68
C PRO A 36 10.52 10.83 -11.45
N PRO A 37 9.52 11.42 -10.76
CA PRO A 37 8.73 10.70 -9.77
C PRO A 37 8.25 9.36 -10.34
N THR A 38 8.23 8.31 -9.52
CA THR A 38 7.97 6.94 -10.01
C THR A 38 6.96 6.22 -9.13
N LEU A 39 5.95 5.62 -9.76
CA LEU A 39 5.03 4.67 -9.15
C LEU A 39 5.48 3.26 -9.52
N LEU A 40 5.91 2.48 -8.54
CA LEU A 40 6.18 1.05 -8.72
C LEU A 40 4.93 0.26 -8.39
N LEU A 41 4.57 -0.70 -9.23
CA LEU A 41 3.54 -1.70 -8.97
C LEU A 41 4.22 -3.05 -8.82
N VAL A 42 3.92 -3.79 -7.76
CA VAL A 42 4.62 -5.03 -7.43
C VAL A 42 3.75 -5.95 -6.59
N GLU A 43 3.97 -7.25 -6.75
CA GLU A 43 3.56 -8.28 -5.79
C GLU A 43 4.81 -8.86 -5.13
N HIS A 44 4.70 -9.25 -3.87
CA HIS A 44 5.81 -9.88 -3.16
C HIS A 44 5.54 -11.37 -2.93
N PRO A 45 6.60 -12.20 -2.86
CA PRO A 45 6.54 -13.43 -2.08
C PRO A 45 6.09 -13.16 -0.63
N PRO A 46 5.54 -14.16 0.09
CA PRO A 46 5.06 -13.98 1.45
C PRO A 46 6.11 -13.36 2.38
N VAL A 47 5.76 -12.22 2.99
CA VAL A 47 6.65 -11.48 3.90
C VAL A 47 5.84 -10.71 4.94
N LEU A 48 6.31 -10.74 6.19
CA LEU A 48 5.89 -9.81 7.23
C LEU A 48 6.90 -8.67 7.31
N THR A 49 6.42 -7.44 7.32
CA THR A 49 7.29 -6.27 7.55
C THR A 49 6.92 -5.62 8.87
N LEU A 50 7.94 -5.26 9.65
CA LEU A 50 7.84 -4.60 10.94
C LEU A 50 8.26 -3.13 10.75
N GLY A 51 7.28 -2.22 10.83
CA GLY A 51 7.52 -0.79 10.73
C GLY A 51 8.03 -0.17 12.03
N ARG A 52 8.24 1.14 12.05
CA ARG A 52 8.79 1.88 13.21
C ARG A 52 8.01 1.75 14.52
N LYS A 53 6.72 1.43 14.48
CA LYS A 53 5.89 1.25 15.69
C LYS A 53 5.85 -0.19 16.18
N ALA A 54 6.45 -1.13 15.44
CA ALA A 54 6.44 -2.53 15.81
C ALA A 54 7.33 -2.80 17.01
N ARG A 55 6.88 -3.72 17.85
CA ARG A 55 7.57 -4.20 19.03
C ARG A 55 7.80 -5.70 18.85
N GLU A 56 9.06 -6.08 18.95
CA GLU A 56 9.44 -7.48 18.86
C GLU A 56 8.72 -8.30 19.96
N GLY A 57 8.15 -9.45 19.57
CA GLY A 57 7.47 -10.36 20.49
C GLY A 57 6.00 -10.08 20.79
N THR A 58 5.43 -8.93 20.40
CA THR A 58 3.98 -8.64 20.64
C THR A 58 3.13 -8.62 19.37
N ASN A 59 3.76 -8.41 18.22
CA ASN A 59 3.06 -8.20 16.96
C ASN A 59 2.89 -9.45 16.10
N ILE A 60 3.61 -10.52 16.39
CA ILE A 60 3.56 -11.79 15.67
C ILE A 60 3.10 -12.84 16.69
N ILE A 61 2.00 -13.53 16.40
CA ILE A 61 1.37 -14.47 17.36
C ILE A 61 1.86 -15.91 17.22
N VAL A 62 2.70 -16.17 16.22
CA VAL A 62 3.30 -17.47 15.91
C VAL A 62 4.82 -17.42 16.03
N THR A 63 5.46 -18.58 16.12
CA THR A 63 6.93 -18.67 16.20
C THR A 63 7.58 -18.33 14.86
N ARG A 64 8.86 -17.93 14.91
CA ARG A 64 9.68 -17.72 13.70
C ARG A 64 9.78 -19.01 12.86
N ASP A 65 9.89 -20.17 13.51
CA ASP A 65 9.96 -21.47 12.82
C ASP A 65 8.68 -21.79 12.05
N TYR A 66 7.51 -21.46 12.63
CA TYR A 66 6.23 -21.62 11.92
C TYR A 66 6.18 -20.76 10.66
N LEU A 67 6.57 -19.48 10.77
CA LEU A 67 6.62 -18.58 9.61
C LEU A 67 7.58 -19.09 8.53
N HIS A 68 8.77 -19.55 8.93
CA HIS A 68 9.74 -20.13 8.01
C HIS A 68 9.19 -21.38 7.31
N ALA A 69 8.50 -22.27 8.03
CA ALA A 69 7.86 -23.45 7.47
C ALA A 69 6.72 -23.10 6.47
N GLN A 70 6.09 -21.93 6.62
CA GLN A 70 5.10 -21.40 5.67
C GLN A 70 5.75 -20.57 4.53
N GLY A 71 7.08 -20.45 4.50
CA GLY A 71 7.81 -19.65 3.50
C GLY A 71 7.61 -18.14 3.66
N ILE A 72 7.28 -17.67 4.86
CA ILE A 72 7.04 -16.24 5.16
C ILE A 72 8.31 -15.62 5.75
N GLU A 73 8.95 -14.71 5.01
CA GLU A 73 10.08 -13.93 5.51
C GLU A 73 9.61 -12.90 6.55
N VAL A 74 10.47 -12.48 7.48
CA VAL A 74 10.19 -11.32 8.33
C VAL A 74 11.31 -10.30 8.27
N LEU A 75 10.93 -9.04 8.04
CA LEU A 75 11.83 -7.93 7.79
C LEU A 75 11.48 -6.73 8.67
N GLU A 76 12.50 -6.06 9.21
CA GLU A 76 12.36 -4.74 9.83
C GLU A 76 12.64 -3.65 8.80
N VAL A 77 11.77 -2.65 8.73
CA VAL A 77 11.84 -1.58 7.72
C VAL A 77 11.41 -0.22 8.30
N GLU A 78 11.91 0.86 7.71
CA GLU A 78 11.77 2.24 8.20
C GLU A 78 10.38 2.89 7.97
N ARG A 79 9.42 2.12 7.44
CA ARG A 79 8.09 2.62 7.12
C ARG A 79 7.31 3.06 8.38
N GLY A 80 6.36 3.96 8.18
CA GLY A 80 5.34 4.24 9.19
C GLY A 80 4.44 3.03 9.45
N GLY A 81 3.81 3.00 10.63
CA GLY A 81 2.95 1.91 11.05
C GLY A 81 3.70 0.81 11.79
N ASP A 82 2.96 -0.25 12.08
CA ASP A 82 3.39 -1.38 12.90
C ASP A 82 3.73 -2.58 11.98
N VAL A 83 3.33 -3.80 12.29
CA VAL A 83 3.42 -4.99 11.45
C VAL A 83 2.40 -4.99 10.30
N THR A 84 2.77 -5.55 9.15
CA THR A 84 1.83 -5.90 8.08
C THR A 84 2.32 -7.10 7.27
N TYR A 85 1.43 -7.70 6.50
CA TYR A 85 1.71 -8.80 5.59
C TYR A 85 1.65 -8.35 4.13
N HIS A 86 2.59 -8.84 3.33
CA HIS A 86 2.55 -8.81 1.88
C HIS A 86 2.72 -10.22 1.32
N GLY A 87 2.09 -10.49 0.18
CA GLY A 87 2.25 -11.77 -0.50
C GLY A 87 1.48 -11.82 -1.83
N PRO A 88 1.45 -13.00 -2.48
CA PRO A 88 0.75 -13.18 -3.75
C PRO A 88 -0.72 -12.75 -3.66
N GLY A 89 -1.19 -12.05 -4.70
CA GLY A 89 -2.55 -11.52 -4.77
C GLY A 89 -2.78 -10.21 -4.02
N GLN A 90 -1.72 -9.59 -3.50
CA GLN A 90 -1.77 -8.24 -2.95
C GLN A 90 -1.00 -7.29 -3.87
N LEU A 91 -1.69 -6.30 -4.43
CA LEU A 91 -1.08 -5.25 -5.23
C LEU A 91 -0.42 -4.23 -4.31
N VAL A 92 0.90 -4.20 -4.28
CA VAL A 92 1.67 -3.17 -3.58
C VAL A 92 2.05 -2.08 -4.56
N ALA A 93 1.83 -0.82 -4.18
CA ALA A 93 2.20 0.33 -4.97
C ALA A 93 3.10 1.27 -4.16
N TYR A 94 4.33 1.48 -4.65
CA TYR A 94 5.30 2.39 -4.04
C TYR A 94 5.37 3.70 -4.81
N ALA A 95 4.84 4.76 -4.21
CA ALA A 95 4.78 6.08 -4.82
C ALA A 95 6.00 6.91 -4.37
N ILE A 96 7.08 6.82 -5.14
CA ILE A 96 8.35 7.51 -4.89
C ILE A 96 8.25 8.95 -5.41
N PHE A 97 7.42 9.73 -4.72
CA PHE A 97 7.02 11.08 -5.15
C PHE A 97 7.61 12.13 -4.22
N PRO A 98 7.97 13.32 -4.73
CA PRO A 98 8.34 14.42 -3.89
C PRO A 98 7.09 14.98 -3.19
N VAL A 99 7.09 14.97 -1.85
CA VAL A 99 5.94 15.34 -1.02
C VAL A 99 6.22 16.53 -0.10
N GLY A 100 7.46 17.00 -0.04
CA GLY A 100 7.85 18.13 0.80
C GLY A 100 7.63 17.83 2.28
N ARG A 101 6.78 18.64 2.92
CA ARG A 101 6.31 18.45 4.31
C ARG A 101 4.84 18.05 4.38
N ARG A 102 4.17 17.84 3.23
CA ARG A 102 2.72 17.62 3.11
C ARG A 102 2.34 16.15 3.16
N VAL A 103 2.86 15.43 4.16
CA VAL A 103 2.70 13.96 4.26
C VAL A 103 1.22 13.58 4.47
N ALA A 104 0.49 14.34 5.27
CA ALA A 104 -0.94 14.11 5.50
C ALA A 104 -1.75 14.30 4.21
N ASP A 105 -1.47 15.35 3.43
CA ASP A 105 -2.15 15.59 2.15
C ASP A 105 -1.84 14.47 1.15
N PHE A 106 -0.58 14.04 1.10
CA PHE A 106 -0.17 12.91 0.27
C PHE A 106 -0.91 11.61 0.64
N LEU A 107 -1.05 11.31 1.94
CA LEU A 107 -1.83 10.16 2.39
C LEU A 107 -3.31 10.24 1.96
N ARG A 108 -3.93 11.44 2.02
CA ARG A 108 -5.29 11.64 1.51
C ARG A 108 -5.39 11.43 0.00
N LEU A 109 -4.35 11.79 -0.76
CA LEU A 109 -4.30 11.53 -2.20
C LEU A 109 -4.15 10.03 -2.51
N LEU A 110 -3.34 9.29 -1.74
CA LEU A 110 -3.27 7.83 -1.87
C LEU A 110 -4.61 7.16 -1.55
N GLU A 111 -5.30 7.66 -0.53
CA GLU A 111 -6.65 7.23 -0.15
C GLU A 111 -7.65 7.47 -1.29
N GLN A 112 -7.69 8.70 -1.81
CA GLN A 112 -8.56 9.07 -2.91
C GLN A 112 -8.31 8.24 -4.18
N ALA A 113 -7.05 8.03 -4.56
CA ALA A 113 -6.69 7.21 -5.71
C ALA A 113 -7.11 5.75 -5.50
N THR A 114 -6.93 5.20 -4.30
CA THR A 114 -7.32 3.83 -3.98
C THR A 114 -8.84 3.64 -4.00
N ILE A 115 -9.60 4.58 -3.43
CA ILE A 115 -11.06 4.57 -3.46
C ILE A 115 -11.56 4.66 -4.91
N SER A 116 -11.01 5.57 -5.71
CA SER A 116 -11.37 5.69 -7.13
C SER A 116 -11.07 4.41 -7.91
N ALA A 117 -9.95 3.75 -7.64
CA ALA A 117 -9.63 2.47 -8.27
C ALA A 117 -10.61 1.35 -7.85
N LEU A 118 -11.04 1.34 -6.60
CA LEU A 118 -12.03 0.39 -6.10
C LEU A 118 -13.42 0.62 -6.69
N HIS A 119 -13.81 1.87 -6.93
CA HIS A 119 -15.05 2.21 -7.66
C HIS A 119 -15.01 1.68 -9.10
N ASP A 120 -13.87 1.86 -9.80
CA ASP A 120 -13.64 1.29 -11.13
C ASP A 120 -13.75 -0.26 -11.13
N LEU A 121 -13.42 -0.89 -10.00
CA LEU A 121 -13.56 -2.34 -9.78
C LEU A 121 -14.96 -2.74 -9.28
N GLY A 122 -15.92 -1.81 -9.19
CA GLY A 122 -17.30 -2.07 -8.78
C GLY A 122 -17.56 -2.06 -7.27
N LEU A 123 -16.58 -1.65 -6.45
CA LEU A 123 -16.69 -1.55 -5.00
C LEU A 123 -16.99 -0.09 -4.59
N ASN A 124 -18.19 0.37 -4.92
CA ASN A 124 -18.63 1.77 -4.74
C ASN A 124 -18.87 2.20 -3.29
N ASP A 125 -18.78 1.27 -2.34
CA ASP A 125 -18.83 1.50 -0.91
C ASP A 125 -17.43 1.65 -0.27
N ALA A 126 -16.38 1.73 -1.09
CA ALA A 126 -15.02 2.02 -0.64
C ALA A 126 -14.96 3.40 0.03
N ARG A 127 -14.33 3.47 1.22
CA ARG A 127 -14.34 4.67 2.07
C ARG A 127 -13.07 4.83 2.90
N PRO A 128 -12.75 6.05 3.34
CA PRO A 128 -11.77 6.28 4.38
C PRO A 128 -12.27 5.79 5.74
N ASN A 129 -11.37 5.77 6.73
CA ASN A 129 -11.73 5.60 8.14
C ASN A 129 -11.13 6.77 8.97
N PRO A 130 -11.91 7.46 9.80
CA PRO A 130 -11.44 8.64 10.54
C PRO A 130 -10.37 8.33 11.59
N GLY A 131 -10.23 7.07 12.04
CA GLY A 131 -9.27 6.66 13.07
C GLY A 131 -7.99 6.01 12.54
N TYR A 132 -8.04 5.37 11.36
CA TYR A 132 -6.95 4.51 10.88
C TYR A 132 -6.69 4.65 9.39
N ALA A 133 -5.42 4.89 9.04
CA ALA A 133 -4.98 4.98 7.65
C ALA A 133 -5.25 3.70 6.85
N GLY A 134 -5.66 3.87 5.59
CA GLY A 134 -6.02 2.81 4.66
C GLY A 134 -7.42 3.01 4.11
N VAL A 135 -7.87 2.07 3.29
CA VAL A 135 -9.22 2.09 2.70
C VAL A 135 -10.01 0.90 3.19
N TYR A 136 -11.30 1.13 3.41
CA TYR A 136 -12.25 0.19 3.96
C TYR A 136 -13.46 0.07 3.05
N VAL A 137 -14.27 -0.95 3.24
CA VAL A 137 -15.60 -1.11 2.61
C VAL A 137 -16.67 -1.14 3.70
N THR A 138 -17.93 -1.42 3.33
CA THR A 138 -19.05 -1.50 4.28
C THR A 138 -18.71 -2.40 5.48
N GLU A 139 -19.04 -1.91 6.67
CA GLU A 139 -18.85 -2.65 7.93
C GLU A 139 -19.71 -3.91 7.95
N ARG A 140 -19.31 -4.90 8.76
CA ARG A 140 -20.08 -6.15 8.90
C ARG A 140 -20.29 -6.50 10.36
N ASP A 141 -21.52 -6.93 10.65
CA ASP A 141 -21.88 -7.45 11.96
C ASP A 141 -21.50 -8.93 12.07
N VAL A 142 -20.76 -9.28 13.12
CA VAL A 142 -20.38 -10.64 13.46
C VAL A 142 -20.69 -10.83 14.94
N ASN A 143 -21.60 -11.77 15.25
CA ASN A 143 -22.01 -12.10 16.62
C ASN A 143 -22.45 -10.87 17.46
N GLY A 144 -23.15 -9.91 16.84
CA GLY A 144 -23.63 -8.70 17.51
C GLY A 144 -22.60 -7.59 17.68
N LEU A 145 -21.41 -7.72 17.06
CA LEU A 145 -20.38 -6.70 17.02
C LEU A 145 -20.12 -6.26 15.58
N THR A 146 -20.01 -4.94 15.36
CA THR A 146 -19.73 -4.35 14.05
C THR A 146 -18.22 -4.21 13.83
N TYR A 147 -17.73 -4.67 12.69
CA TYR A 147 -16.30 -4.64 12.33
C TYR A 147 -16.07 -3.87 11.03
N ASP A 148 -15.08 -2.97 11.06
CA ASP A 148 -14.51 -2.35 9.87
C ASP A 148 -13.91 -3.43 8.94
N GLN A 149 -14.08 -3.27 7.62
CA GLN A 149 -13.56 -4.20 6.62
C GLN A 149 -12.45 -3.52 5.81
N LYS A 150 -11.19 -3.72 6.20
CA LYS A 150 -10.04 -3.05 5.59
C LYS A 150 -9.60 -3.77 4.32
N ILE A 151 -9.59 -3.05 3.20
CA ILE A 151 -9.23 -3.61 1.88
C ILE A 151 -7.84 -3.15 1.41
N ALA A 152 -7.37 -1.99 1.88
CA ALA A 152 -6.02 -1.50 1.58
C ALA A 152 -5.33 -0.91 2.82
N SER A 153 -4.03 -1.19 2.96
CA SER A 153 -3.18 -0.70 4.05
C SER A 153 -2.15 0.28 3.54
N PHE A 154 -1.96 1.40 4.25
CA PHE A 154 -1.00 2.44 3.89
C PHE A 154 0.11 2.54 4.92
N GLY A 155 1.34 2.68 4.43
CA GLY A 155 2.52 2.89 5.25
C GLY A 155 3.58 3.59 4.41
N VAL A 156 3.77 4.89 4.67
CA VAL A 156 4.77 5.71 3.97
C VAL A 156 5.88 6.12 4.92
N ALA A 157 7.08 6.28 4.38
CA ALA A 157 8.15 7.05 5.01
C ALA A 157 8.47 8.26 4.11
N VAL A 158 9.01 9.32 4.69
CA VAL A 158 9.47 10.48 3.93
C VAL A 158 10.87 10.82 4.38
N GLN A 159 11.79 10.84 3.42
CA GLN A 159 13.19 11.20 3.62
C GLN A 159 13.60 12.14 2.50
N ARG A 160 14.40 13.17 2.81
CA ARG A 160 14.81 14.18 1.82
C ARG A 160 13.62 14.71 0.98
N HIS A 161 12.47 14.88 1.64
CA HIS A 161 11.20 15.32 1.06
C HIS A 161 10.58 14.43 -0.03
N VAL A 162 11.10 13.24 -0.25
CA VAL A 162 10.56 12.24 -1.18
C VAL A 162 10.00 11.06 -0.38
N ALA A 163 8.84 10.57 -0.77
CA ALA A 163 8.17 9.44 -0.16
C ALA A 163 8.85 8.10 -0.53
N LEU A 164 8.79 7.16 0.39
CA LEU A 164 9.17 5.75 0.27
C LEU A 164 8.00 4.89 0.74
N HIS A 165 7.98 3.63 0.31
CA HIS A 165 6.86 2.70 0.52
C HIS A 165 5.58 3.26 -0.12
N GLY A 166 4.40 3.00 0.44
CA GLY A 166 3.15 3.39 -0.20
C GLY A 166 1.95 2.65 0.35
N LEU A 167 1.24 1.95 -0.54
CA LEU A 167 0.00 1.24 -0.24
C LEU A 167 0.07 -0.22 -0.64
N ALA A 168 -0.77 -1.03 -0.02
CA ALA A 168 -0.98 -2.43 -0.34
C ALA A 168 -2.48 -2.71 -0.41
N LEU A 169 -2.99 -2.99 -1.62
CA LEU A 169 -4.38 -3.34 -1.91
C LEU A 169 -4.53 -4.86 -1.96
N ASN A 170 -5.42 -5.40 -1.15
CA ASN A 170 -5.74 -6.83 -1.17
C ASN A 170 -6.64 -7.13 -2.37
N VAL A 171 -6.08 -7.69 -3.45
CA VAL A 171 -6.86 -8.06 -4.64
C VAL A 171 -7.48 -9.43 -4.44
N ASN A 172 -6.65 -10.47 -4.39
CA ASN A 172 -7.00 -11.86 -4.09
C ASN A 172 -5.98 -12.49 -3.12
N ALA A 173 -5.45 -11.66 -2.22
CA ALA A 173 -4.46 -12.07 -1.22
C ALA A 173 -5.01 -13.14 -0.26
N ASN A 174 -4.13 -14.03 0.22
CA ASN A 174 -4.46 -14.93 1.31
C ASN A 174 -4.65 -14.15 2.61
N LEU A 175 -5.91 -13.91 2.99
CA LEU A 175 -6.26 -13.12 4.16
C LEU A 175 -5.90 -13.81 5.48
N GLN A 176 -5.76 -15.14 5.51
CA GLN A 176 -5.39 -15.89 6.73
C GLN A 176 -3.99 -15.55 7.23
N HIS A 177 -3.10 -15.05 6.36
CA HIS A 177 -1.78 -14.61 6.79
C HIS A 177 -1.81 -13.33 7.64
N PHE A 178 -2.87 -12.54 7.56
CA PHE A 178 -3.07 -11.43 8.49
C PHE A 178 -3.43 -11.90 9.90
N ASP A 179 -3.99 -13.11 10.05
CA ASP A 179 -4.30 -13.67 11.38
C ASP A 179 -3.02 -14.05 12.14
N LEU A 180 -1.88 -14.13 11.47
CA LEU A 180 -0.56 -14.41 12.08
C LEU A 180 0.04 -13.19 12.80
N ILE A 181 -0.59 -12.01 12.65
CA ILE A 181 -0.09 -10.75 13.16
C ILE A 181 -1.15 -9.96 13.93
N VAL A 182 -0.72 -9.18 14.92
CA VAL A 182 -1.58 -8.27 15.67
C VAL A 182 -1.06 -6.85 15.46
N PRO A 183 -1.67 -6.08 14.54
CA PRO A 183 -1.33 -4.67 14.39
C PRO A 183 -1.89 -3.85 15.56
N CYS A 184 -1.08 -2.97 16.14
CA CYS A 184 -1.50 -2.10 17.25
C CYS A 184 -2.75 -1.27 16.89
N GLY A 185 -3.78 -1.37 17.73
CA GLY A 185 -4.98 -0.53 17.67
C GLY A 185 -6.10 -1.03 16.75
N LEU A 186 -5.86 -2.01 15.88
CA LEU A 186 -6.87 -2.49 14.92
C LEU A 186 -7.68 -3.68 15.46
N THR A 187 -8.21 -3.59 16.67
CA THR A 187 -8.94 -4.70 17.33
C THR A 187 -10.37 -4.91 16.81
N GLN A 188 -10.96 -3.91 16.15
CA GLN A 188 -12.31 -3.97 15.56
C GLN A 188 -12.27 -3.89 14.03
N THR A 189 -11.23 -4.45 13.42
CA THR A 189 -11.03 -4.41 11.97
C THR A 189 -10.70 -5.81 11.46
N HIS A 190 -11.41 -6.24 10.42
CA HIS A 190 -11.08 -7.44 9.66
C HIS A 190 -10.51 -7.05 8.30
N MET A 191 -9.52 -7.83 7.83
CA MET A 191 -9.02 -7.66 6.48
C MET A 191 -10.00 -8.27 5.48
N THR A 192 -10.19 -7.60 4.35
CA THR A 192 -10.93 -8.10 3.20
C THR A 192 -10.10 -7.94 1.93
N SER A 193 -10.62 -8.42 0.80
CA SER A 193 -9.98 -8.35 -0.51
C SER A 193 -11.01 -8.15 -1.61
N VAL A 194 -10.61 -7.65 -2.77
CA VAL A 194 -11.50 -7.48 -3.94
C VAL A 194 -12.21 -8.80 -4.27
N GLN A 195 -11.48 -9.92 -4.27
CA GLN A 195 -12.05 -11.24 -4.54
C GLN A 195 -13.12 -11.61 -3.48
N ARG A 196 -12.80 -11.47 -2.19
CA ARG A 196 -13.76 -11.78 -1.12
C ARG A 196 -15.01 -10.91 -1.24
N GLU A 197 -14.82 -9.64 -1.56
CA GLU A 197 -15.88 -8.67 -1.77
C GLU A 197 -16.77 -9.02 -2.99
N TYR A 198 -16.19 -9.57 -4.06
CA TYR A 198 -16.95 -10.10 -5.20
C TYR A 198 -17.75 -11.35 -4.83
N ASP A 199 -17.14 -12.28 -4.11
CA ASP A 199 -17.80 -13.52 -3.68
C ASP A 199 -19.00 -13.24 -2.78
N LEU A 200 -18.83 -12.34 -1.79
CA LEU A 200 -19.90 -11.94 -0.87
C LEU A 200 -21.05 -11.21 -1.56
N ARG A 201 -20.78 -10.50 -2.65
CA ARG A 201 -21.80 -9.80 -3.47
C ARG A 201 -22.39 -10.69 -4.57
N GLY A 202 -21.93 -11.94 -4.72
CA GLY A 202 -22.42 -12.85 -5.76
C GLY A 202 -22.12 -12.40 -7.19
N LEU A 203 -21.03 -11.63 -7.39
CA LEU A 203 -20.70 -11.04 -8.70
C LEU A 203 -20.17 -12.05 -9.73
N ASN A 204 -19.98 -13.32 -9.35
CA ASN A 204 -19.52 -14.43 -10.22
C ASN A 204 -18.33 -14.07 -11.11
N THR A 205 -17.39 -13.29 -10.57
CA THR A 205 -16.23 -12.79 -11.29
C THR A 205 -14.98 -12.93 -10.43
N ALA A 206 -13.85 -13.20 -11.08
CA ALA A 206 -12.55 -13.29 -10.42
C ALA A 206 -11.87 -11.92 -10.44
N ALA A 207 -11.35 -11.49 -9.30
CA ALA A 207 -10.51 -10.31 -9.21
C ALA A 207 -9.24 -10.51 -10.04
N SER A 208 -8.99 -9.60 -10.99
CA SER A 208 -7.81 -9.62 -11.84
C SER A 208 -6.73 -8.71 -11.29
N MET A 209 -5.52 -9.25 -11.10
CA MET A 209 -4.36 -8.44 -10.73
C MET A 209 -4.07 -7.37 -11.78
N GLN A 210 -4.15 -7.72 -13.08
CA GLN A 210 -3.98 -6.73 -14.14
C GLN A 210 -5.09 -5.66 -14.09
N GLY A 211 -6.34 -6.08 -13.87
CA GLY A 211 -7.45 -5.14 -13.71
C GLY A 211 -7.25 -4.17 -12.54
N ALA A 212 -6.72 -4.66 -11.42
CA ALA A 212 -6.37 -3.84 -10.26
C ALA A 212 -5.21 -2.87 -10.56
N LYS A 213 -4.15 -3.33 -11.25
CA LYS A 213 -3.04 -2.47 -11.69
C LYS A 213 -3.51 -1.36 -12.62
N ASP A 214 -4.38 -1.69 -13.59
CA ASP A 214 -4.91 -0.73 -14.55
C ASP A 214 -5.82 0.31 -13.86
N ALA A 215 -6.73 -0.15 -12.99
CA ALA A 215 -7.61 0.73 -12.22
C ALA A 215 -6.81 1.67 -11.31
N LEU A 216 -5.82 1.14 -10.58
CA LEU A 216 -4.98 1.94 -9.71
C LEU A 216 -4.15 2.94 -10.51
N THR A 217 -3.56 2.53 -11.63
CA THR A 217 -2.77 3.42 -12.49
C THR A 217 -3.60 4.58 -13.04
N ARG A 218 -4.80 4.30 -13.57
CA ARG A 218 -5.73 5.35 -14.01
C ARG A 218 -6.10 6.30 -12.87
N ALA A 219 -6.45 5.75 -11.71
CA ALA A 219 -6.82 6.55 -10.56
C ALA A 219 -5.68 7.45 -10.05
N PHE A 220 -4.44 6.97 -10.07
CA PHE A 220 -3.27 7.79 -9.77
C PHE A 220 -3.09 8.92 -10.78
N HIS A 221 -3.22 8.66 -12.09
CA HIS A 221 -3.13 9.72 -13.10
C HIS A 221 -4.19 10.79 -12.91
N THR A 222 -5.44 10.41 -12.63
CA THR A 222 -6.54 11.36 -12.36
C THR A 222 -6.29 12.14 -11.08
N THR A 223 -5.96 11.45 -9.98
CA THR A 223 -5.82 12.05 -8.65
C THR A 223 -4.62 13.01 -8.58
N PHE A 224 -3.52 12.69 -9.26
CA PHE A 224 -2.31 13.50 -9.25
C PHE A 224 -2.18 14.44 -10.47
N ALA A 225 -3.23 14.59 -11.29
CA ALA A 225 -3.23 15.48 -12.45
C ALA A 225 -2.97 16.95 -12.06
N GLN A 226 -3.47 17.37 -10.91
CA GLN A 226 -3.31 18.73 -10.36
C GLN A 226 -2.30 18.79 -9.21
N TYR A 227 -1.52 17.72 -9.01
CA TYR A 227 -0.51 17.68 -7.96
C TYR A 227 0.62 18.67 -8.25
N ASP A 228 1.09 19.34 -7.19
CA ASP A 228 2.24 20.23 -7.29
C ASP A 228 3.54 19.42 -7.32
N TRP A 229 3.96 19.04 -8.53
CA TRP A 229 5.19 18.29 -8.78
C TRP A 229 6.47 19.12 -8.60
N THR A 230 6.34 20.42 -8.26
CA THR A 230 7.50 21.27 -7.97
C THR A 230 8.01 21.11 -6.55
N LEU A 231 7.30 20.38 -5.67
CA LEU A 231 7.76 20.07 -4.31
C LEU A 231 9.01 19.17 -4.32
N PRO A 232 9.86 19.20 -3.26
CA PRO A 232 10.12 20.34 -2.40
C PRO A 232 10.89 21.47 -3.13
N THR A 233 11.05 21.41 -4.44
CA THR A 233 12.06 22.08 -5.25
C THR A 233 13.47 21.78 -4.72
N PRO A 234 14.32 21.06 -5.47
CA PRO A 234 15.74 21.06 -5.16
C PRO A 234 16.18 22.52 -5.23
N THR A 235 16.41 23.18 -4.10
CA THR A 235 17.24 24.38 -4.11
C THR A 235 18.53 23.92 -4.77
N ALA A 236 18.88 24.51 -5.91
CA ALA A 236 20.22 24.39 -6.45
C ALA A 236 21.15 24.65 -5.26
N ALA A 237 21.88 23.62 -4.84
CA ALA A 237 22.86 23.79 -3.78
C ALA A 237 23.74 24.95 -4.22
N GLY A 238 23.79 26.00 -3.38
CA GLY A 238 24.59 27.17 -3.64
C GLY A 238 26.00 26.77 -4.05
N SER A 239 26.51 27.50 -5.05
CA SER A 239 27.91 27.61 -5.47
C SER A 239 28.96 27.20 -4.44
#